data_AF-A0A8S9W8W9-F1
#
_entry.id   AF-A0A8S9W8W9-F1
#
_cell.length_a   1.000
_cell.length_b   1.000
_cell.length_c   1.000
_cell.angle_alpha   90.00
_cell.angle_beta   90.00
_cell.angle_gamma   90.00
#
_symmetry.space_group_name_H-M   'P 1'
#
loop_
_entity.id
_entity.type
_entity.pdbx_description
1 polymer ?
#
loop_
_entity_poly.entity_id
_entity_poly.type
_entity_poly.pdbx_seq_one_letter_code
_entity_poly.pdbx_strand_id
1 'polypeptide(L)'
;MYTVIREKFERIVAENDLLDKTVVIRAKPLTPEGAIGNPEGEDFPILKGVERLMQAEFAGSFGQAFTDMYGDFEGTLQDVLAMELNNNYRRAIFVATLQCGAAASRDDWGKCSLQGQGSC
;
A
#
# COMPACT_ATOMS: atom_id res chain seq x y z
N MET A 1 -11.62 -14.71 7.72
CA MET A 1 -11.44 -14.33 6.29
C MET A 1 -10.03 -13.84 6.00
N TYR A 2 -9.46 -12.89 6.76
CA TYR A 2 -8.06 -12.46 6.57
C TYR A 2 -6.99 -13.46 7.04
N THR A 3 -7.35 -14.48 7.83
CA THR A 3 -6.42 -15.45 8.41
C THR A 3 -5.63 -16.23 7.36
N VAL A 4 -6.29 -16.78 6.34
CA VAL A 4 -5.63 -17.55 5.27
C VAL A 4 -4.68 -16.70 4.43
N ILE A 5 -5.04 -15.43 4.19
CA ILE A 5 -4.20 -14.48 3.45
C ILE A 5 -2.98 -14.11 4.30
N ARG A 6 -3.19 -13.85 5.60
CA ARG A 6 -2.14 -13.54 6.55
C ARG A 6 -1.13 -14.70 6.64
N GLU A 7 -1.59 -15.92 6.88
CA GLU A 7 -0.72 -17.10 6.99
C GLU A 7 0.12 -17.34 5.72
N LYS A 8 -0.50 -17.19 4.54
CA LYS A 8 0.23 -17.32 3.26
C LYS A 8 1.25 -16.21 3.07
N PHE A 9 0.89 -14.98 3.45
CA PHE A 9 1.77 -13.83 3.32
C PHE A 9 2.93 -13.90 4.31
N GLU A 10 2.68 -14.28 5.56
CA GLU A 10 3.70 -14.56 6.58
C GLU A 10 4.72 -15.56 6.07
N ARG A 11 4.27 -16.66 5.45
CA ARG A 11 5.18 -17.66 4.88
C ARG A 11 6.06 -17.08 3.78
N ILE A 12 5.50 -16.34 2.82
CA ILE A 12 6.27 -15.72 1.72
C ILE A 12 7.29 -14.72 2.28
N VAL A 13 6.89 -13.93 3.28
CA VAL A 13 7.73 -12.91 3.89
C VAL A 13 8.87 -13.55 4.69
N ALA A 14 8.60 -14.63 5.42
CA ALA A 14 9.60 -15.39 6.17
C ALA A 14 10.59 -16.11 5.23
N GLU A 15 10.12 -16.69 4.13
CA GLU A 15 10.96 -17.36 3.12
C GLU A 15 11.94 -16.41 2.41
N ASN A 16 11.68 -15.10 2.44
CA ASN A 16 12.49 -14.07 1.78
C ASN A 16 13.26 -13.16 2.77
N ASP A 17 13.30 -13.49 4.06
CA ASP A 17 13.93 -12.70 5.12
C ASP A 17 13.46 -11.23 5.14
N LEU A 18 12.17 -11.03 4.92
CA LEU A 18 11.54 -9.71 4.77
C LEU A 18 10.86 -9.20 6.05
N LEU A 19 10.81 -10.02 7.11
CA LEU A 19 10.07 -9.70 8.35
C LEU A 19 10.57 -8.44 9.05
N ASP A 20 11.89 -8.28 9.15
CA ASP A 20 12.53 -7.17 9.87
C ASP A 20 12.64 -5.89 9.03
N LYS A 21 12.24 -5.95 7.75
CA LYS A 21 12.32 -4.78 6.87
C LYS A 21 11.24 -3.77 7.23
N THR A 22 11.63 -2.50 7.22
CA THR A 22 10.75 -1.38 7.52
C THR A 22 9.76 -1.16 6.37
N VAL A 23 8.48 -1.02 6.72
CA VAL A 23 7.39 -0.58 5.87
C VAL A 23 7.05 0.85 6.28
N VAL A 24 7.10 1.78 5.33
CA VAL A 24 6.67 3.17 5.55
C VAL A 24 5.39 3.39 4.78
N ILE A 25 4.35 3.87 5.46
CA ILE A 25 3.05 4.15 4.87
C ILE A 25 2.75 5.62 5.02
N ARG A 26 2.53 6.27 3.89
CA ARG A 26 2.17 7.68 3.81
C ARG A 26 0.73 7.80 3.35
N ALA A 27 -0.09 8.45 4.17
CA ALA A 27 -1.41 8.86 3.76
C ALA A 27 -1.30 10.15 2.96
N LYS A 28 -1.74 10.13 1.71
CA LYS A 28 -1.82 11.33 0.89
C LYS A 28 -3.29 11.59 0.52
N PRO A 29 -3.75 12.84 0.61
CA PRO A 29 -5.02 13.19 0.03
C PRO A 29 -4.95 12.93 -1.48
N LEU A 30 -5.84 12.09 -2.01
CA LEU A 30 -6.07 12.06 -3.46
C LEU A 30 -6.67 13.40 -3.82
N THR A 31 -6.01 14.10 -4.73
CA THR A 31 -6.73 15.08 -5.53
C THR A 31 -7.48 14.31 -6.62
N PRO A 32 -8.67 14.76 -7.03
CA PRO A 32 -9.43 14.17 -8.14
C PRO A 32 -8.57 13.86 -9.36
N GLU A 33 -7.60 14.73 -9.64
CA GLU A 33 -6.70 14.62 -10.79
C GLU A 33 -5.72 13.45 -10.67
N GLY A 34 -5.21 13.19 -9.47
CA GLY A 34 -4.28 12.08 -9.21
C GLY A 34 -4.96 10.70 -9.16
N ALA A 35 -6.28 10.66 -8.98
CA ALA A 35 -7.06 9.43 -8.86
C ALA A 35 -7.56 8.92 -10.21
N ILE A 36 -8.09 9.84 -11.03
CA ILE A 36 -8.92 9.51 -12.21
C ILE A 36 -8.44 10.29 -13.45
N GLY A 37 -7.54 11.27 -13.32
CA GLY A 37 -7.15 12.16 -14.41
C GLY A 37 -8.11 13.34 -14.53
N ASN A 38 -8.71 13.59 -15.71
CA ASN A 38 -9.71 14.65 -15.89
C ASN A 38 -11.10 14.03 -16.13
N PRO A 39 -11.80 13.57 -15.08
CA PRO A 39 -13.15 13.03 -15.24
C PRO A 39 -14.14 14.15 -15.56
N GLU A 40 -14.91 14.00 -16.63
CA GLU A 40 -16.05 14.89 -16.95
C GLU A 40 -17.27 14.63 -16.03
N GLY A 41 -17.18 13.68 -15.08
CA GLY A 41 -18.28 13.24 -14.22
C GLY A 41 -18.01 13.40 -12.72
N GLU A 42 -18.97 13.99 -12.00
CA GLU A 42 -18.88 14.33 -10.57
C GLU A 42 -19.26 13.18 -9.61
N ASP A 43 -19.54 11.98 -10.13
CA ASP A 43 -20.21 10.90 -9.38
C ASP A 43 -19.28 9.78 -8.89
N PHE A 44 -18.05 10.14 -8.49
CA PHE A 44 -17.12 9.20 -7.86
C PHE A 44 -17.16 9.37 -6.33
N PRO A 45 -17.31 8.29 -5.54
CA PRO A 45 -17.22 8.34 -4.07
C PRO A 45 -15.96 9.04 -3.54
N ILE A 46 -14.86 8.96 -4.30
CA ILE A 46 -13.57 9.62 -4.07
C ILE A 46 -13.70 11.16 -4.09
N LEU A 47 -14.63 11.73 -4.87
CA LEU A 47 -14.88 13.17 -4.98
C LEU A 47 -15.64 13.74 -3.78
N LYS A 48 -16.34 12.90 -3.00
CA LYS A 48 -17.11 13.34 -1.82
C LYS A 48 -16.23 13.63 -0.60
N GLY A 49 -14.90 13.52 -0.73
CA GLY A 49 -13.94 13.83 0.33
C GLY A 49 -13.93 12.83 1.49
N VAL A 50 -14.61 11.69 1.35
CA VAL A 50 -14.70 10.65 2.37
C VAL A 50 -13.56 9.64 2.26
N GLU A 51 -12.99 9.42 1.08
CA GLU A 51 -11.93 8.42 0.85
C GLU A 51 -10.58 9.07 0.51
N ARG A 52 -9.48 8.50 1.03
CA ARG A 52 -8.08 8.92 0.82
C ARG A 52 -7.20 7.75 0.35
N LEU A 53 -6.05 8.05 -0.26
CA LEU A 53 -5.06 7.05 -0.66
C LEU A 53 -4.05 6.87 0.46
N MET A 54 -3.86 5.63 0.88
CA MET A 54 -2.71 5.21 1.65
C MET A 54 -1.73 4.50 0.72
N GLN A 55 -0.51 5.00 0.65
CA GLN A 55 0.57 4.38 -0.10
C GLN A 55 1.60 3.79 0.87
N ALA A 56 1.79 2.48 0.78
CA ALA A 56 2.88 1.77 1.43
C ALA A 56 4.10 1.74 0.51
N GLU A 57 5.27 1.95 1.11
CA GLU A 57 6.58 1.79 0.51
C GLU A 57 7.33 0.74 1.30
N PHE A 58 7.80 -0.29 0.61
CA PHE A 58 8.54 -1.38 1.21
C PHE A 58 9.55 -1.95 0.22
N ALA A 59 10.83 -1.96 0.60
CA ALA A 59 11.93 -2.50 -0.21
C ALA A 59 11.96 -2.00 -1.68
N GLY A 60 11.63 -0.73 -1.92
CA GLY A 60 11.58 -0.13 -3.26
C GLY A 60 10.34 -0.49 -4.10
N SER A 61 9.43 -1.27 -3.54
CA SER A 61 8.09 -1.51 -4.09
C SER A 61 7.08 -0.54 -3.48
N PHE A 62 5.95 -0.36 -4.17
CA PHE A 62 4.84 0.47 -3.70
C PHE A 62 3.54 -0.32 -3.73
N GLY A 63 2.69 -0.11 -2.74
CA GLY A 63 1.33 -0.65 -2.70
C GLY A 63 0.34 0.41 -2.23
N GLN A 64 -0.92 0.30 -2.66
CA GLN A 64 -1.90 1.36 -2.47
C GLN A 64 -3.24 0.82 -1.96
N ALA A 65 -3.85 1.54 -1.03
CA ALA A 65 -5.18 1.22 -0.52
C ALA A 65 -6.02 2.49 -0.37
N PHE A 66 -7.28 2.41 -0.80
CA PHE A 66 -8.27 3.47 -0.58
C PHE A 66 -8.96 3.22 0.75
N THR A 67 -9.12 4.28 1.55
CA THR A 67 -9.75 4.18 2.86
C THR A 67 -10.37 5.49 3.32
N ASP A 68 -11.43 5.37 4.10
CA ASP A 68 -12.08 6.47 4.80
C ASP A 68 -11.38 6.87 6.11
N MET A 69 -10.51 6.01 6.65
CA MET A 69 -9.69 6.28 7.83
C MET A 69 -8.20 6.19 7.49
N TYR A 70 -7.53 7.33 7.51
CA TYR A 70 -6.16 7.50 7.03
C TYR A 70 -5.22 8.06 8.09
N GLY A 71 -3.94 7.79 7.93
CA GLY A 71 -2.86 8.26 8.79
C GLY A 71 -1.51 7.72 8.29
N ASP A 72 -0.43 8.33 8.76
CA ASP A 72 0.91 7.83 8.50
C ASP A 72 1.21 6.67 9.46
N PHE A 73 1.89 5.65 8.94
CA PHE A 73 2.37 4.52 9.72
C PHE A 73 3.82 4.21 9.36
N GLU A 74 4.62 3.92 10.36
CA GLU A 74 6.00 3.47 10.19
C GLU A 74 6.22 2.33 11.18
N GLY A 75 6.71 1.20 10.66
CA GLY A 75 6.93 -0.01 11.45
C GLY A 75 7.57 -1.10 10.60
N THR A 76 7.78 -2.26 11.17
CA THR A 76 8.26 -3.43 10.43
C THR A 76 7.12 -4.18 9.76
N LEU A 77 7.46 -5.06 8.83
CA LEU A 77 6.47 -5.97 8.24
C LEU A 77 5.89 -6.92 9.30
N GLN A 78 6.69 -7.29 10.30
CA GLN A 78 6.23 -8.01 11.49
C GLN A 78 5.15 -7.22 12.25
N ASP A 79 5.31 -5.91 12.45
CA ASP A 79 4.30 -5.09 13.14
C ASP A 79 2.96 -5.08 12.39
N VAL A 80 3.00 -5.00 11.05
CA VAL A 80 1.80 -5.07 10.20
C VAL A 80 1.12 -6.45 10.29
N LEU A 81 1.93 -7.52 10.32
CA LEU A 81 1.47 -8.89 10.48
C LEU A 81 0.94 -9.22 11.89
N ALA A 82 1.44 -8.54 12.92
CA ALA A 82 0.96 -8.67 14.29
C ALA A 82 -0.30 -7.84 14.57
N MET A 83 -0.64 -6.87 13.71
CA MET A 83 -1.73 -5.94 13.96
C MET A 83 -3.13 -6.57 13.82
N GLU A 84 -4.01 -6.24 14.75
CA GLU A 84 -5.44 -6.58 14.68
C GLU A 84 -6.18 -5.66 13.68
N LEU A 85 -6.87 -6.25 12.70
CA LEU A 85 -7.56 -5.52 11.62
C LEU A 85 -8.97 -5.03 12.03
N ASN A 86 -9.05 -4.37 13.18
CA ASN A 86 -10.30 -3.96 13.83
C ASN A 86 -10.92 -2.68 13.25
N ASN A 87 -10.17 -1.89 12.49
CA ASN A 87 -10.65 -0.66 11.85
C ASN A 87 -10.17 -0.55 10.40
N ASN A 88 -10.78 0.34 9.62
CA ASN A 88 -10.46 0.54 8.21
C ASN A 88 -9.04 1.06 7.99
N TYR A 89 -8.49 1.85 8.91
CA TYR A 89 -7.09 2.31 8.88
C TYR A 89 -6.10 1.14 8.88
N ARG A 90 -6.24 0.22 9.82
CA ARG A 90 -5.39 -0.98 9.95
C ARG A 90 -5.60 -1.95 8.78
N ARG A 91 -6.84 -2.06 8.29
CA ARG A 91 -7.13 -2.83 7.06
C ARG A 91 -6.45 -2.21 5.83
N ALA A 92 -6.47 -0.90 5.70
CA ALA A 92 -5.81 -0.18 4.61
C ALA A 92 -4.29 -0.36 4.64
N ILE A 93 -3.69 -0.26 5.83
CA ILE A 93 -2.27 -0.59 6.07
C ILE A 93 -1.95 -2.00 5.57
N PHE A 94 -2.73 -2.99 6.01
CA PHE A 94 -2.51 -4.39 5.64
C PHE A 94 -2.66 -4.62 4.13
N VAL A 95 -3.69 -4.05 3.50
CA VAL A 95 -3.94 -4.19 2.06
C VAL A 95 -2.86 -3.51 1.23
N ALA A 96 -2.45 -2.29 1.59
CA ALA A 96 -1.38 -1.57 0.88
C ALA A 96 -0.05 -2.34 1.00
N THR A 97 0.25 -2.87 2.19
CA THR A 97 1.46 -3.67 2.43
C THR A 97 1.43 -4.99 1.66
N LEU A 98 0.27 -5.66 1.57
CA LEU A 98 0.11 -6.91 0.82
C LEU A 98 0.42 -6.73 -0.67
N GLN A 99 -0.08 -5.64 -1.28
CA GLN A 99 0.23 -5.34 -2.68
C GLN A 99 1.74 -5.11 -2.89
N CYS A 100 2.38 -4.41 -1.96
CA CYS A 100 3.79 -4.12 -2.01
C CYS A 100 4.67 -5.37 -1.83
N GLY A 101 4.33 -6.24 -0.87
CA GLY A 101 5.06 -7.48 -0.61
C GLY A 101 4.93 -8.50 -1.75
N ALA A 102 3.78 -8.55 -2.43
CA ALA A 102 3.59 -9.38 -3.63
C ALA A 102 4.39 -8.86 -4.84
N ALA A 103 4.66 -7.55 -4.91
CA ALA A 103 5.53 -6.96 -5.91
C ALA A 103 7.02 -7.20 -5.61
N ALA A 104 7.42 -7.15 -4.34
CA ALA A 104 8.80 -7.40 -3.91
C ALA A 104 9.26 -8.86 -4.16
N SER A 105 8.34 -9.83 -4.21
CA SER A 105 8.65 -11.23 -4.57
C SER A 105 8.83 -11.47 -6.08
N ARG A 106 8.67 -10.44 -6.90
CA ARG A 106 8.93 -10.46 -8.34
C ARG A 106 10.08 -9.48 -8.60
N ASP A 107 11.28 -9.98 -8.85
CA ASP A 107 12.54 -9.23 -9.09
C ASP A 107 12.51 -8.13 -10.18
N ASP A 108 11.36 -7.74 -10.71
CA ASP A 108 11.21 -6.91 -11.91
C ASP A 108 10.59 -5.52 -11.66
N TRP A 109 10.01 -5.24 -10.47
CA TRP A 109 9.27 -3.99 -10.25
C TRP A 109 10.12 -2.81 -9.75
N GLY A 110 11.39 -3.05 -9.38
CA GLY A 110 12.33 -2.01 -8.94
C GLY A 110 12.91 -1.12 -10.05
N LYS A 111 12.56 -1.34 -11.32
CA LYS A 111 13.11 -0.57 -12.46
C LYS A 111 12.16 0.47 -13.06
N CYS A 112 10.87 0.48 -12.72
CA CYS A 112 9.89 1.22 -13.53
C CYS A 112 9.18 2.40 -12.84
N SER A 113 9.69 2.90 -11.71
CA SER A 113 9.12 4.12 -11.07
C SER A 113 10.14 5.17 -10.64
N LEU A 114 11.40 5.03 -11.05
CA LEU A 114 12.44 6.07 -10.90
C LEU A 114 12.90 6.73 -12.21
N GLN A 115 12.12 6.63 -13.30
CA GLN A 115 12.37 7.43 -14.51
C GLN A 115 11.24 8.43 -14.77
N GLY A 116 11.19 9.45 -13.92
CA GLY A 116 10.80 10.78 -14.35
C GLY A 116 12.07 11.59 -14.64
N GLN A 117 12.32 11.86 -15.92
CA GLN A 117 13.37 12.71 -16.53
C GLN A 117 14.65 12.02 -17.02
N GLY A 118 14.86 12.06 -18.35
CA GLY A 118 16.18 12.03 -18.99
C GLY A 118 16.46 10.82 -19.88
N SER A 119 16.28 11.01 -21.20
CA SER A 119 16.95 10.32 -22.33
C SER A 119 17.28 8.82 -22.23
N CYS A 120 16.61 8.02 -23.06
CA CYS A 120 17.20 7.36 -24.24
C CYS A 120 16.10 6.68 -25.05
#